data_AF-A0AAY4DMF7-F1
#
_entry.id   AF-A0AAY4DMF7-F1
#
_cell.length_a   1.000
_cell.length_b   1.000
_cell.length_c   1.000
_cell.angle_alpha   90.00
_cell.angle_beta   90.00
_cell.angle_gamma   90.00
#
_symmetry.space_group_name_H-M   'P 1'
#
loop_
_entity.id
_entity.type
_entity.pdbx_description
1 polymer ?
#
loop_
_entity_poly.entity_id
_entity_poly.type
_entity_poly.pdbx_seq_one_letter_code
_entity_poly.pdbx_strand_id
1 'polypeptide(L)'
;MSRLKAFRRVLEQYADVADFVLVYIEEAHPLDGWASSDAPYQIPKHRCLEDRLKAAQLMHREVPGCLVVADGMENSSNAAYGAYFDRLYIVQDARVVYQGSRGPEGYRISELRKWLDEYRHRADGGDSPRNVVVHE
;
A
#
# COMPACT_ATOMS: atom_id res chain seq x y z
N MET A 1 8.10 9.67 -3.32
CA MET A 1 9.29 8.82 -3.13
C MET A 1 9.62 8.46 -1.67
N SER A 2 9.50 9.35 -0.68
CA SER A 2 9.87 9.04 0.72
C SER A 2 9.02 7.92 1.36
N ARG A 3 7.71 7.88 1.07
CA ARG A 3 6.77 6.90 1.64
C ARG A 3 6.98 5.46 1.16
N LEU A 4 7.18 5.25 -0.14
CA LEU A 4 7.50 3.92 -0.70
C LEU A 4 8.82 3.38 -0.16
N LYS A 5 9.84 4.24 -0.03
CA LYS A 5 11.11 3.85 0.62
C LYS A 5 10.91 3.47 2.09
N ALA A 6 10.06 4.20 2.81
CA ALA A 6 9.73 3.87 4.20
C ALA A 6 8.95 2.55 4.31
N PHE A 7 7.99 2.31 3.40
CA PHE A 7 7.24 1.06 3.30
C PHE A 7 8.15 -0.13 3.02
N ARG A 8 9.06 0.02 2.05
CA ARG A 8 10.09 -0.99 1.74
C ARG A 8 10.91 -1.38 2.97
N ARG A 9 11.33 -0.41 3.79
CA ARG A 9 12.06 -0.68 5.04
C ARG A 9 11.21 -1.45 6.07
N VAL A 10 9.90 -1.26 6.08
CA VAL A 10 8.99 -2.07 6.92
C VAL A 10 8.94 -3.49 6.36
N LEU A 11 8.72 -3.65 5.06
CA LEU A 11 8.75 -4.97 4.41
C LEU A 11 10.03 -5.75 4.76
N GLU A 12 11.19 -5.11 4.58
CA GLU A 12 12.49 -5.73 4.86
C GLU A 12 12.66 -6.11 6.36
N GLN A 13 12.06 -5.34 7.27
CA GLN A 13 12.20 -5.56 8.72
C GLN A 13 11.21 -6.60 9.27
N TYR A 14 10.06 -6.81 8.63
CA TYR A 14 8.96 -7.61 9.19
C TYR A 14 8.48 -8.76 8.28
N ALA A 15 9.28 -9.12 7.27
CA ALA A 15 8.99 -10.24 6.37
C ALA A 15 8.89 -11.61 7.07
N ASP A 16 9.40 -11.72 8.31
CA ASP A 16 9.27 -12.88 9.19
C ASP A 16 7.87 -13.02 9.80
N VAL A 17 7.13 -11.92 9.96
CA VAL A 17 5.83 -11.88 10.68
C VAL A 17 4.65 -11.41 9.84
N ALA A 18 4.90 -10.90 8.63
CA ALA A 18 3.87 -10.42 7.73
C ALA A 18 4.26 -10.59 6.25
N ASP A 19 3.25 -10.87 5.43
CA ASP A 19 3.31 -10.73 3.98
C ASP A 19 2.93 -9.28 3.58
N PHE A 20 3.42 -8.79 2.45
CA PHE A 20 3.24 -7.40 2.02
C PHE A 20 2.69 -7.32 0.60
N VAL A 21 1.62 -6.54 0.42
CA VAL A 21 1.03 -6.27 -0.89
C VAL A 21 0.88 -4.76 -1.12
N LEU A 22 1.16 -4.33 -2.35
CA LEU A 22 0.93 -2.99 -2.85
C LEU A 22 -0.17 -3.07 -3.91
N VAL A 23 -1.31 -2.44 -3.68
CA VAL A 23 -2.41 -2.32 -4.64
C VAL A 23 -2.32 -0.97 -5.32
N TYR A 24 -2.01 -0.94 -6.60
CA TYR A 24 -1.97 0.28 -7.38
C TYR A 24 -3.39 0.72 -7.76
N ILE A 25 -3.82 1.87 -7.25
CA ILE A 25 -5.15 2.45 -7.50
C ILE A 25 -5.10 3.54 -8.59
N GLU A 26 -6.18 4.30 -8.74
CA GLU A 26 -6.24 5.42 -9.68
C GLU A 26 -5.32 6.59 -9.27
N GLU A 27 -4.82 7.34 -10.25
CA GLU A 27 -3.97 8.51 -10.00
C GLU A 27 -4.73 9.56 -9.19
N ALA A 28 -4.15 9.95 -8.05
CA ALA A 28 -4.65 11.09 -7.27
C ALA A 28 -4.53 12.42 -8.03
N HIS A 29 -3.49 12.54 -8.86
CA HIS A 29 -3.17 13.74 -9.64
C HIS A 29 -2.82 13.37 -11.09
N PRO A 30 -3.80 12.99 -11.93
CA PRO A 30 -3.53 12.62 -13.31
C PRO A 30 -3.03 13.81 -14.12
N LEU A 31 -2.10 13.57 -15.05
CA LEU A 31 -1.49 14.58 -15.93
C LEU A 31 -2.55 15.35 -16.75
N ASP A 32 -3.60 14.67 -17.21
CA ASP A 32 -4.70 15.23 -18.00
C ASP A 32 -5.90 15.69 -17.14
N GLY A 33 -5.70 15.88 -15.83
CA GLY A 33 -6.70 16.39 -14.90
C GLY A 33 -6.17 17.53 -14.01
N TRP A 34 -6.38 17.43 -12.69
CA TRP A 34 -5.77 18.33 -11.71
C TRP A 34 -4.29 17.98 -11.54
N ALA A 35 -3.50 18.36 -12.54
CA ALA A 35 -2.08 18.10 -12.58
C ALA A 35 -1.38 18.81 -11.41
N SER A 36 -0.57 18.06 -10.67
CA SER A 36 0.39 18.61 -9.72
C SER A 36 1.78 18.54 -10.36
N SER A 37 2.44 19.69 -10.52
CA SER A 37 3.82 19.75 -11.00
C SER A 37 4.82 19.08 -10.05
N ASP A 38 4.40 18.81 -8.82
CA ASP A 38 5.25 18.27 -7.76
C ASP A 38 5.18 16.73 -7.68
N ALA A 39 4.34 16.09 -8.49
CA ALA A 39 4.25 14.64 -8.56
C ALA A 39 5.52 14.05 -9.22
N PRO A 40 6.16 13.03 -8.60
CA PRO A 40 7.41 12.45 -9.11
C PRO A 40 7.22 11.70 -10.45
N TYR A 41 5.99 11.30 -10.76
CA TYR A 41 5.61 10.72 -12.03
C TYR A 41 4.43 11.51 -12.58
N GLN A 42 4.48 11.78 -13.89
CA GLN A 42 3.43 12.48 -14.62
C GLN A 42 2.66 11.45 -15.43
N ILE A 43 1.65 10.84 -14.82
CA ILE A 43 0.89 9.71 -15.39
C ILE A 43 -0.51 10.22 -15.78
N PRO A 44 -0.96 10.05 -17.03
CA PRO A 44 -2.33 10.36 -17.43
C PRO A 44 -3.35 9.48 -16.70
N LYS A 45 -4.61 9.91 -16.66
CA LYS A 45 -5.70 9.08 -16.16
C LYS A 45 -5.77 7.77 -16.96
N HIS A 46 -5.72 6.65 -16.27
CA HIS A 46 -5.84 5.32 -16.88
C HIS A 46 -7.17 5.17 -17.61
N ARG A 47 -7.13 4.76 -18.89
CA ARG A 47 -8.33 4.53 -19.70
C ARG A 47 -8.67 3.05 -19.83
N CYS A 48 -7.70 2.19 -19.59
CA CYS A 48 -7.85 0.75 -19.55
C CYS A 48 -6.90 0.13 -18.51
N LEU A 49 -7.06 -1.17 -18.26
CA LEU A 49 -6.25 -1.89 -17.29
C LEU A 49 -4.76 -1.89 -17.66
N GLU A 50 -4.43 -1.96 -18.95
CA GLU A 50 -3.05 -1.95 -19.44
C GLU A 50 -2.33 -0.64 -19.08
N ASP A 51 -3.02 0.50 -19.10
CA ASP A 51 -2.45 1.78 -18.67
C ASP A 51 -2.10 1.74 -17.18
N ARG A 52 -3.03 1.23 -16.36
CA ARG A 52 -2.83 1.09 -14.91
C ARG A 52 -1.72 0.10 -14.59
N LEU A 53 -1.62 -1.01 -15.31
CA LEU A 53 -0.56 -2.00 -15.13
C LEU A 53 0.82 -1.43 -15.48
N LYS A 54 0.93 -0.58 -16.53
CA LYS A 54 2.19 0.12 -16.84
C LYS A 54 2.62 1.03 -15.69
N ALA A 55 1.67 1.73 -15.06
CA ALA A 55 1.93 2.58 -13.91
C ALA A 55 2.34 1.75 -12.66
N ALA A 56 1.63 0.66 -12.39
CA ALA A 56 1.96 -0.28 -11.31
C ALA A 56 3.36 -0.91 -11.46
N GLN A 57 3.80 -1.18 -12.70
CA GLN A 57 5.16 -1.65 -12.99
C GLN A 57 6.24 -0.66 -12.57
N LEU A 58 5.95 0.65 -12.56
CA LEU A 58 6.89 1.65 -12.02
C LEU A 58 7.06 1.44 -10.50
N MET A 59 5.97 1.20 -9.77
CA MET A 59 6.03 0.95 -8.32
C MET A 59 6.76 -0.35 -7.98
N HIS A 60 6.58 -1.39 -8.79
CA HIS A 60 7.31 -2.65 -8.62
C HIS A 60 8.84 -2.47 -8.65
N ARG A 61 9.35 -1.53 -9.46
CA ARG A 61 10.78 -1.20 -9.50
C ARG A 61 11.25 -0.45 -8.25
N GLU A 62 10.38 0.35 -7.63
CA GLU A 62 10.70 1.13 -6.42
C GLU A 62 10.68 0.27 -5.14
N VAL A 63 9.84 -0.77 -5.09
CA VAL A 63 9.65 -1.67 -3.93
C VAL A 63 9.91 -3.13 -4.34
N PRO A 64 11.17 -3.49 -4.69
CA PRO A 64 11.49 -4.87 -5.04
C PRO A 64 11.21 -5.82 -3.87
N GLY A 65 10.66 -6.99 -4.17
CA GLY A 65 10.28 -7.99 -3.17
C GLY A 65 8.87 -7.82 -2.59
N CYS A 66 8.16 -6.74 -2.92
CA CYS A 66 6.74 -6.60 -2.62
C CYS A 66 5.88 -7.16 -3.77
N LEU A 67 4.79 -7.85 -3.43
CA LEU A 67 3.77 -8.20 -4.41
C LEU A 67 3.04 -6.92 -4.81
N VAL A 68 3.18 -6.51 -6.06
CA VAL A 68 2.47 -5.36 -6.63
C VAL A 68 1.34 -5.86 -7.51
N VAL A 69 0.11 -5.44 -7.20
CA VAL A 69 -1.10 -5.69 -8.00
C VAL A 69 -1.72 -4.35 -8.39
N ALA A 70 -2.67 -4.36 -9.31
CA ALA A 70 -3.44 -3.17 -9.67
C ALA A 70 -4.92 -3.41 -9.37
N ASP A 71 -5.62 -2.40 -8.88
CA ASP A 71 -7.06 -2.47 -8.72
C ASP A 71 -7.75 -2.52 -10.09
N GLY A 72 -8.94 -3.13 -10.14
CA GLY A 72 -9.76 -3.17 -11.35
C GLY A 72 -10.18 -1.77 -11.80
N MET A 73 -10.56 -1.61 -13.07
CA MET A 73 -10.95 -0.30 -13.62
C MET A 73 -12.23 0.25 -12.97
N GLU A 74 -13.02 -0.61 -12.33
CA GLU A 74 -14.18 -0.28 -11.50
C GLU A 74 -13.79 0.31 -10.12
N ASN A 75 -12.50 0.34 -9.78
CA ASN A 75 -11.95 0.83 -8.51
C ASN A 75 -12.55 0.12 -7.27
N SER A 76 -12.81 -1.19 -7.38
CA SER A 76 -13.50 -1.95 -6.34
C SER A 76 -12.73 -2.04 -5.02
N SER A 77 -11.41 -2.20 -5.07
CA SER A 77 -10.58 -2.27 -3.86
C SER A 77 -10.48 -0.89 -3.23
N ASN A 78 -10.19 0.13 -4.03
CA ASN A 78 -10.15 1.51 -3.58
C ASN A 78 -11.46 1.95 -2.91
N ALA A 79 -12.61 1.54 -3.46
CA ALA A 79 -13.92 1.83 -2.88
C ALA A 79 -14.15 1.05 -1.56
N ALA A 80 -13.83 -0.24 -1.53
CA ALA A 80 -14.04 -1.10 -0.36
C ALA A 80 -13.18 -0.68 0.84
N TYR A 81 -11.94 -0.27 0.58
CA TYR A 81 -11.00 0.17 1.60
C TYR A 81 -10.96 1.70 1.75
N GLY A 82 -11.70 2.46 0.94
CA GLY A 82 -11.70 3.93 1.01
C GLY A 82 -10.29 4.51 1.00
N ALA A 83 -9.46 4.05 0.07
CA ALA A 83 -8.01 4.28 0.02
C ALA A 83 -7.58 5.45 -0.86
N TYR A 84 -8.53 6.32 -1.22
CA TYR A 84 -8.26 7.48 -2.05
C TYR A 84 -7.04 8.27 -1.55
N PHE A 85 -6.09 8.55 -2.46
CA PHE A 85 -4.69 8.95 -2.23
C PHE A 85 -3.75 7.79 -1.89
N ASP A 86 -3.39 7.64 -0.63
CA ASP A 86 -2.54 6.57 -0.10
C ASP A 86 -3.09 6.10 1.25
N ARG A 87 -3.09 4.78 1.48
CA ARG A 87 -3.59 4.20 2.73
C ARG A 87 -2.88 2.90 3.11
N LEU A 88 -2.81 2.66 4.42
CA LEU A 88 -2.17 1.48 5.00
C LEU A 88 -3.20 0.65 5.76
N TYR A 89 -3.14 -0.67 5.57
CA TYR A 89 -3.95 -1.64 6.31
C TYR A 89 -3.12 -2.80 6.81
N ILE A 90 -3.61 -3.44 7.86
CA ILE A 90 -3.19 -4.79 8.23
C ILE A 90 -4.44 -5.66 8.28
N VAL A 91 -4.40 -6.74 7.53
CA VAL A 91 -5.44 -7.77 7.48
C VAL A 91 -4.90 -9.03 8.14
N GLN A 92 -5.66 -9.58 9.08
CA GLN A 92 -5.37 -10.82 9.79
C GLN A 92 -6.66 -11.63 9.85
N ASP A 93 -6.63 -12.89 9.46
CA ASP A 93 -7.80 -13.79 9.44
C ASP A 93 -9.05 -13.17 8.78
N ALA A 94 -8.83 -12.58 7.59
CA ALA A 94 -9.85 -11.86 6.82
C ALA A 94 -10.53 -10.68 7.55
N ARG A 95 -9.88 -10.13 8.59
CA ARG A 95 -10.34 -8.95 9.33
C ARG A 95 -9.31 -7.84 9.28
N VAL A 96 -9.79 -6.61 9.14
CA VAL A 96 -8.94 -5.42 9.26
C VAL A 96 -8.62 -5.18 10.73
N VAL A 97 -7.35 -5.36 11.12
CA VAL A 97 -6.85 -5.17 12.49
C VAL A 97 -6.07 -3.86 12.67
N TYR A 98 -5.73 -3.20 11.55
CA TYR A 98 -5.23 -1.84 11.52
C TYR A 98 -5.72 -1.14 10.25
N GLN A 99 -6.15 0.10 10.40
CA GLN A 99 -6.58 0.98 9.32
C GLN A 99 -5.92 2.35 9.51
N GLY A 100 -5.07 2.74 8.57
CA GLY A 100 -4.47 4.06 8.52
C GLY A 100 -5.53 5.16 8.37
N SER A 101 -5.20 6.34 8.91
CA SER A 101 -6.02 7.54 8.70
C SER A 101 -6.01 7.95 7.23
N ARG A 102 -7.00 8.75 6.82
CA ARG A 102 -7.15 9.16 5.42
C ARG A 102 -6.06 10.12 4.96
N GLY A 103 -5.63 9.95 3.72
CA GLY A 103 -4.77 10.89 3.02
C GLY A 103 -3.32 10.91 3.49
N PRO A 104 -2.51 11.80 2.91
CA PRO A 104 -1.06 11.83 3.06
C PRO A 104 -0.57 12.04 4.51
N GLU A 105 -1.37 12.71 5.35
CA GLU A 105 -1.09 12.93 6.77
C GLU A 105 -1.40 11.70 7.64
N GLY A 106 -2.30 10.85 7.15
CA GLY A 106 -2.69 9.58 7.77
C GLY A 106 -1.76 8.42 7.44
N TYR A 107 -0.85 8.60 6.47
CA TYR A 107 0.18 7.62 6.11
C TYR A 107 1.27 7.54 7.18
N ARG A 108 1.01 6.78 8.25
CA ARG A 108 1.87 6.71 9.43
C ARG A 108 2.59 5.38 9.54
N ILE A 109 3.78 5.33 8.94
CA ILE A 109 4.71 4.18 9.04
C ILE A 109 5.06 3.86 10.50
N SER A 110 5.13 4.86 11.38
CA SER A 110 5.37 4.66 12.81
C SER A 110 4.27 3.84 13.49
N GLU A 111 3.00 4.07 13.15
CA GLU A 111 1.86 3.33 13.70
C GLU A 111 1.84 1.89 13.18
N LEU A 112 2.09 1.71 11.88
CA LEU A 112 2.27 0.38 11.27
C LEU A 112 3.39 -0.41 11.95
N ARG A 113 4.57 0.19 12.14
CA ARG A 113 5.71 -0.43 12.83
C ARG A 113 5.36 -0.83 14.25
N LYS A 114 4.78 0.10 15.01
CA LYS A 114 4.36 -0.15 16.39
C LYS A 114 3.43 -1.36 16.48
N TRP A 115 2.44 -1.46 15.58
CA TRP A 115 1.53 -2.61 15.56
C TRP A 115 2.27 -3.92 15.28
N LEU A 116 3.17 -3.94 14.29
CA LEU A 116 3.95 -5.13 13.91
C LEU A 116 4.92 -5.57 15.02
N ASP A 117 5.56 -4.61 15.70
CA ASP A 117 6.40 -4.89 16.88
C ASP A 117 5.59 -5.51 18.02
N GLU A 118 4.44 -4.93 18.36
CA GLU A 118 3.53 -5.46 19.37
C GLU A 118 2.99 -6.85 18.98
N TYR A 119 2.77 -7.09 17.69
CA TYR A 119 2.39 -8.41 17.19
C TYR A 119 3.52 -9.43 17.35
N ARG A 120 4.75 -9.10 16.91
CA ARG A 120 5.93 -9.98 17.01
C ARG A 120 6.15 -10.44 18.46
N HIS A 121 6.11 -9.51 19.41
CA HIS A 121 6.27 -9.84 20.84
C HIS A 121 5.19 -10.74 21.42
N ARG A 122 3.97 -10.71 20.86
CA ARG A 122 2.86 -11.60 21.27
C ARG A 122 2.94 -12.96 20.59
N ALA A 123 3.48 -13.01 19.38
CA ALA A 123 3.58 -14.21 18.56
C ALA A 123 4.71 -15.17 18.98
N ASP A 124 5.68 -14.71 19.78
CA ASP A 124 6.81 -15.51 20.30
C ASP A 124 6.41 -16.72 21.20
N GLY A 125 5.11 -17.06 21.28
CA GLY A 125 4.56 -18.16 22.09
C GLY A 125 3.80 -19.27 21.34
N GLY A 126 3.67 -19.24 20.00
CA GLY A 126 2.96 -20.30 19.25
C GLY A 126 2.64 -19.98 17.78
N ASP A 127 1.92 -20.88 17.11
CA ASP A 127 1.49 -20.76 15.70
C ASP A 127 0.54 -19.55 15.55
N SER A 128 1.10 -18.42 15.12
CA SER A 128 0.40 -17.14 15.09
C SER A 128 -0.07 -16.82 13.68
N PRO A 129 -1.30 -16.29 13.50
CA PRO A 129 -1.90 -16.09 12.18
C PRO A 129 -1.07 -15.14 11.33
N ARG A 130 -0.83 -15.49 10.07
CA ARG A 130 -0.06 -14.61 9.17
C ARG A 130 -0.80 -13.31 8.91
N ASN A 131 -0.08 -12.20 9.03
CA ASN A 131 -0.59 -10.87 8.71
C ASN A 131 -0.32 -10.53 7.26
N VAL A 132 -1.23 -9.78 6.65
CA VAL A 132 -1.01 -9.14 5.35
C VAL A 132 -1.04 -7.63 5.54
N VAL A 133 0.08 -6.97 5.27
CA VAL A 133 0.15 -5.51 5.21
C VAL A 133 -0.20 -5.07 3.80
N VAL A 134 -1.24 -4.24 3.68
CA VAL A 134 -1.69 -3.68 2.41
C VAL A 134 -1.31 -2.21 2.34
N HIS A 135 -0.63 -1.83 1.27
CA HIS A 135 -0.43 -0.46 0.85
C HIS A 135 -1.30 -0.22 -0.38
N GLU A 136 -2.17 0.77 -0.33
CA GLU A 136 -3.00 1.20 -1.47
C GLU A 136 -2.70 2.65 -1.82
#